data_AF-A0A8J7JN61-F1
#
_entry.id   AF-A0A8J7JN61-F1
#
_cell.length_a   1.000
_cell.length_b   1.000
_cell.length_c   1.000
_cell.angle_alpha   90.00
_cell.angle_beta   90.00
_cell.angle_gamma   90.00
#
_symmetry.space_group_name_H-M   'P 1'
#
loop_
_entity.id
_entity.type
_entity.pdbx_description
1 polymer ?
#
loop_
_entity_poly.entity_id
_entity_poly.type
_entity_poly.pdbx_seq_one_letter_code
_entity_poly.pdbx_strand_id
1 'polypeptide(L)'
;MPPEDLTSAAPAPEIATTMISSLSAYGRLYGLPNSPEQVQGILGTLLRLYQPDLPAALVDALAQQVLDGLTPDALKNAIVNRASSALAKAARRWQQHLSDQAKGVLTAYVQRYRPTATPDALSSMATSVIPLVSDGKITRSEAIGLVSLVVETFDLESAIRGGVSAELAAVVDNAFAALAQTLAVILSQKPMAEAVGETVTAYVEKYAPGLVTIGSDLIAMALSAVLQNQVDFDFDVELAVIDQALLIEQVSFQLNILRQSPSPTKAAEAIANQVSTAVEHYRQNREGSVDVTAGLVTDDGLSISSPFTSTRRLSDRPPSDFPALE
;
A
#
# COMPACT_ATOMS: atom_id res chain seq x y z
N MET A 1 20.37 -13.00 -28.66
CA MET A 1 19.06 -12.33 -28.69
C MET A 1 19.15 -11.13 -27.76
N PRO A 2 18.82 -9.92 -28.20
CA PRO A 2 18.70 -8.79 -27.28
C PRO A 2 17.48 -9.02 -26.36
N PRO A 3 17.47 -8.47 -25.14
CA PRO A 3 16.28 -8.51 -24.29
C PRO A 3 15.17 -7.67 -24.95
N GLU A 4 13.98 -8.23 -25.06
CA GLU A 4 12.79 -7.45 -25.39
C GLU A 4 12.59 -6.39 -24.31
N ASP A 5 12.41 -5.15 -24.78
CA ASP A 5 12.17 -3.98 -23.95
C ASP A 5 10.74 -4.07 -23.37
N LEU A 6 10.59 -4.82 -22.26
CA LEU A 6 9.31 -5.08 -21.58
C LEU A 6 8.65 -3.82 -21.00
N THR A 7 9.29 -2.65 -21.13
CA THR A 7 8.81 -1.34 -20.67
C THR A 7 8.13 -0.52 -21.78
N SER A 8 8.21 -0.95 -23.04
CA SER A 8 7.73 -0.18 -24.21
C SER A 8 6.33 -0.57 -24.69
N ALA A 9 5.74 -1.62 -24.13
CA ALA A 9 4.33 -1.93 -24.36
C ALA A 9 3.46 -0.98 -23.52
N ALA A 10 2.66 -0.15 -24.19
CA ALA A 10 1.53 0.51 -23.53
C ALA A 10 0.72 -0.54 -22.74
N PRO A 11 0.09 -0.18 -21.60
CA PRO A 11 -0.84 -1.11 -20.97
C PRO A 11 -1.83 -1.53 -22.05
N ALA A 12 -2.13 -2.82 -22.14
CA ALA A 12 -3.28 -3.23 -22.96
C ALA A 12 -4.43 -2.29 -22.58
N PRO A 13 -5.06 -1.57 -23.53
CA PRO A 13 -5.96 -0.44 -23.23
C PRO A 13 -7.10 -0.83 -22.27
N GLU A 14 -7.42 -2.12 -22.23
CA GLU A 14 -8.34 -2.77 -21.28
C GLU A 14 -7.87 -2.67 -19.82
N ILE A 15 -6.57 -2.87 -19.52
CA ILE A 15 -6.01 -2.78 -18.17
C ILE A 15 -6.13 -1.34 -17.66
N ALA A 16 -5.70 -0.36 -18.47
CA ALA A 16 -5.79 1.05 -18.10
C ALA A 16 -7.24 1.48 -17.84
N THR A 17 -8.17 1.08 -18.71
CA THR A 17 -9.60 1.37 -18.54
C THR A 17 -10.17 0.74 -17.28
N THR A 18 -9.78 -0.51 -16.98
CA THR A 18 -10.22 -1.23 -15.77
C THR A 18 -9.68 -0.57 -14.50
N MET A 19 -8.41 -0.12 -14.52
CA MET A 19 -7.79 0.56 -13.39
C MET A 19 -8.42 1.93 -13.13
N ILE A 20 -8.65 2.74 -14.18
CA ILE A 20 -9.34 4.03 -14.05
C ILE A 20 -10.78 3.83 -13.53
N SER A 21 -11.49 2.81 -14.02
CA SER A 21 -12.84 2.47 -13.56
C SER A 21 -12.87 2.01 -12.10
N SER A 22 -11.86 1.28 -11.65
CA SER A 22 -11.74 0.81 -10.27
C SER A 22 -11.28 1.91 -9.32
N LEU A 23 -10.38 2.79 -9.77
CA LEU A 23 -9.97 3.99 -9.05
C LEU A 23 -11.15 4.96 -8.90
N SER A 24 -11.95 5.16 -9.95
CA SER A 24 -13.18 5.95 -9.87
C SER A 24 -14.20 5.30 -8.92
N ALA A 25 -14.38 3.97 -8.97
CA ALA A 25 -15.24 3.26 -8.03
C ALA A 25 -14.77 3.44 -6.57
N TYR A 26 -13.46 3.36 -6.32
CA TYR A 26 -12.85 3.64 -5.03
C TYR A 26 -13.15 5.08 -4.58
N GLY A 27 -12.95 6.05 -5.46
CA GLY A 27 -13.26 7.45 -5.22
C GLY A 27 -14.74 7.70 -4.87
N ARG A 28 -15.67 7.01 -5.51
CA ARG A 28 -17.11 7.13 -5.23
C ARG A 28 -17.48 6.54 -3.87
N LEU A 29 -16.87 5.40 -3.51
CA LEU A 29 -17.19 4.68 -2.27
C LEU A 29 -16.51 5.28 -1.04
N TYR A 30 -15.25 5.71 -1.16
CA TYR A 30 -14.39 6.05 -0.02
C TYR A 30 -13.80 7.47 -0.09
N GLY A 31 -13.90 8.13 -1.25
CA GLY A 31 -13.11 9.32 -1.55
C GLY A 31 -11.70 8.97 -2.02
N LEU A 32 -11.16 9.78 -2.94
CA LEU A 32 -9.75 9.69 -3.33
C LEU A 32 -8.89 10.52 -2.35
N PRO A 33 -7.72 10.04 -1.93
CA PRO A 33 -6.81 10.79 -1.06
C PRO A 33 -6.15 11.97 -1.78
N ASN A 34 -5.66 12.95 -1.02
CA ASN A 34 -4.99 14.15 -1.55
C ASN A 34 -3.53 13.90 -1.95
N SER A 35 -2.90 12.89 -1.35
CA SER A 35 -1.51 12.55 -1.60
C SER A 35 -1.41 11.73 -2.90
N PRO A 36 -0.61 12.18 -3.88
CA PRO A 36 -0.37 11.42 -5.11
C PRO A 36 0.27 10.05 -4.80
N GLU A 37 1.07 9.95 -3.74
CA GLU A 37 1.63 8.70 -3.24
C GLU A 37 0.54 7.70 -2.83
N GLN A 38 -0.51 8.17 -2.16
CA GLN A 38 -1.63 7.33 -1.77
C GLN A 38 -2.49 6.91 -2.97
N VAL A 39 -2.70 7.80 -3.94
CA VAL A 39 -3.38 7.44 -5.20
C VAL A 39 -2.58 6.39 -5.97
N GLN A 40 -1.27 6.55 -6.04
CA GLN A 40 -0.34 5.58 -6.63
C GLN A 40 -0.41 4.25 -5.90
N GLY A 41 -0.40 4.24 -4.56
CA GLY A 41 -0.52 3.01 -3.78
C GLY A 41 -1.88 2.31 -3.93
N ILE A 42 -2.96 3.06 -4.10
CA ILE A 42 -4.28 2.49 -4.45
C ILE A 42 -4.21 1.81 -5.82
N LEU A 43 -3.64 2.46 -6.84
CA LEU A 43 -3.50 1.87 -8.16
C LEU A 43 -2.61 0.61 -8.16
N GLY A 44 -1.49 0.64 -7.44
CA GLY A 44 -0.65 -0.54 -7.24
C GLY A 44 -1.42 -1.70 -6.60
N THR A 45 -2.22 -1.39 -5.56
CA THR A 45 -3.07 -2.39 -4.90
C THR A 45 -4.13 -2.96 -5.85
N LEU A 46 -4.79 -2.09 -6.62
CA LEU A 46 -5.81 -2.50 -7.60
C LEU A 46 -5.21 -3.42 -8.67
N LEU A 47 -4.04 -3.06 -9.22
CA LEU A 47 -3.35 -3.86 -10.23
C LEU A 47 -2.91 -5.21 -9.68
N ARG A 48 -2.30 -5.25 -8.49
CA ARG A 48 -1.87 -6.52 -7.88
C ARG A 48 -3.06 -7.44 -7.59
N LEU A 49 -4.18 -6.91 -7.12
CA LEU A 49 -5.38 -7.70 -6.89
C LEU A 49 -6.07 -8.15 -8.18
N TYR A 50 -5.93 -7.38 -9.26
CA TYR A 50 -6.45 -7.73 -10.57
C TYR A 50 -5.59 -8.77 -11.29
N GLN A 51 -4.27 -8.69 -11.15
CA GLN A 51 -3.28 -9.59 -11.74
C GLN A 51 -2.25 -10.02 -10.69
N PRO A 52 -2.57 -11.03 -9.85
CA PRO A 52 -1.73 -11.43 -8.73
C PRO A 52 -0.40 -12.07 -9.13
N ASP A 53 -0.32 -12.61 -10.35
CA ASP A 53 0.88 -13.28 -10.86
C ASP A 53 1.88 -12.30 -11.51
N LEU A 54 1.54 -11.01 -11.59
CA LEU A 54 2.47 -10.03 -12.14
C LEU A 54 3.66 -9.79 -11.19
N PRO A 55 4.90 -9.77 -11.72
CA PRO A 55 6.05 -9.27 -10.99
C PRO A 55 5.84 -7.84 -10.47
N ALA A 56 6.30 -7.55 -9.25
CA ALA A 56 6.12 -6.24 -8.61
C ALA A 56 6.60 -5.06 -9.48
N ALA A 57 7.74 -5.21 -10.14
CA ALA A 57 8.28 -4.19 -11.04
C ALA A 57 7.36 -3.87 -12.23
N LEU A 58 6.65 -4.87 -12.77
CA LEU A 58 5.67 -4.67 -13.84
C LEU A 58 4.39 -4.03 -13.31
N VAL A 59 3.94 -4.39 -12.10
CA VAL A 59 2.81 -3.71 -11.45
C VAL A 59 3.12 -2.22 -11.27
N ASP A 60 4.32 -1.88 -10.80
CA ASP A 60 4.73 -0.49 -10.60
C ASP A 60 4.84 0.30 -11.91
N ALA A 61 5.39 -0.31 -12.96
CA ALA A 61 5.46 0.30 -14.29
C ALA A 61 4.06 0.57 -14.87
N LEU A 62 3.15 -0.41 -14.78
CA LEU A 62 1.77 -0.26 -15.23
C LEU A 62 1.00 0.77 -14.40
N ALA A 63 1.20 0.80 -13.08
CA ALA A 63 0.60 1.80 -12.20
C ALA A 63 1.03 3.21 -12.62
N GLN A 64 2.32 3.40 -12.92
CA GLN A 64 2.86 4.66 -13.38
C GLN A 64 2.28 5.07 -14.73
N GLN A 65 2.19 4.15 -15.70
CA GLN A 65 1.59 4.44 -17.01
C GLN A 65 0.11 4.85 -16.88
N VAL A 66 -0.65 4.21 -15.98
CA VAL A 66 -2.04 4.59 -15.69
C VAL A 66 -2.13 5.98 -15.06
N LEU A 67 -1.21 6.32 -14.15
CA LEU A 67 -1.11 7.66 -13.56
C LEU A 67 -0.77 8.73 -14.61
N ASP A 68 0.19 8.44 -15.49
CA ASP A 68 0.63 9.38 -16.52
C ASP A 68 -0.51 9.73 -17.51
N GLY A 69 -1.37 8.74 -17.79
CA GLY A 69 -2.58 8.88 -18.61
C GLY A 69 -3.83 9.33 -17.85
N LEU A 70 -3.76 9.54 -16.53
CA LEU A 70 -4.91 9.89 -15.71
C LEU A 70 -5.33 11.35 -15.97
N THR A 71 -6.54 11.53 -16.48
CA THR A 71 -7.15 12.84 -16.64
C THR A 71 -8.40 12.99 -15.76
N PRO A 72 -8.77 14.23 -15.37
CA PRO A 72 -10.01 14.47 -14.62
C PRO A 72 -11.25 13.89 -15.33
N ASP A 73 -11.33 14.05 -16.65
CA ASP A 73 -12.44 13.54 -17.46
C ASP A 73 -12.48 12.02 -17.50
N ALA A 74 -11.31 11.35 -17.56
CA ALA A 74 -11.25 9.89 -17.52
C ALA A 74 -11.79 9.34 -16.19
N LEU A 75 -11.45 9.95 -15.05
CA LEU A 75 -11.97 9.56 -13.74
C LEU A 75 -13.48 9.82 -13.61
N LYS A 76 -13.94 10.97 -14.08
CA LYS A 76 -15.36 11.37 -14.01
C LYS A 76 -16.23 10.46 -14.86
N ASN A 77 -15.82 10.23 -16.11
CA ASN A 77 -16.59 9.48 -17.11
C ASN A 77 -16.36 7.96 -17.05
N ALA A 78 -15.55 7.48 -16.10
CA ALA A 78 -15.27 6.06 -15.97
C ALA A 78 -16.55 5.25 -15.69
N ILE A 79 -16.69 4.12 -16.39
CA ILE A 79 -17.81 3.21 -16.22
C ILE A 79 -17.57 2.37 -14.96
N VAL A 80 -18.25 2.73 -13.87
CA VAL A 80 -18.20 1.96 -12.62
C VAL A 80 -19.23 0.83 -12.68
N ASN A 81 -18.74 -0.41 -12.66
CA ASN A 81 -19.57 -1.61 -12.65
C ASN A 81 -19.33 -2.42 -11.36
N ARG A 82 -20.01 -3.57 -11.25
CA ARG A 82 -19.90 -4.43 -10.06
C ARG A 82 -18.48 -4.96 -9.86
N ALA A 83 -17.77 -5.29 -10.93
CA ALA A 83 -16.41 -5.81 -10.85
C ALA A 83 -15.42 -4.73 -10.37
N SER A 84 -15.48 -3.52 -10.92
CA SER A 84 -14.62 -2.41 -10.49
C SER A 84 -14.90 -1.98 -9.04
N SER A 85 -16.17 -2.05 -8.63
CA SER A 85 -16.56 -1.80 -7.23
C SER A 85 -16.09 -2.90 -6.27
N ALA A 86 -16.14 -4.17 -6.70
CA ALA A 86 -15.64 -5.29 -5.90
C ALA A 86 -14.12 -5.20 -5.72
N LEU A 87 -13.39 -4.84 -6.79
CA LEU A 87 -11.95 -4.62 -6.75
C LEU A 87 -11.59 -3.45 -5.83
N ALA A 88 -12.31 -2.33 -5.93
CA ALA A 88 -12.14 -1.19 -5.02
C ALA A 88 -12.35 -1.56 -3.54
N LYS A 89 -13.39 -2.34 -3.23
CA LYS A 89 -13.64 -2.87 -1.87
C LYS A 89 -12.54 -3.82 -1.41
N ALA A 90 -11.99 -4.64 -2.29
CA ALA A 90 -10.88 -5.54 -1.97
C ALA A 90 -9.60 -4.75 -1.70
N ALA A 91 -9.27 -3.75 -2.55
CA ALA A 91 -8.14 -2.87 -2.36
C ALA A 91 -8.23 -2.10 -1.03
N ARG A 92 -9.39 -1.54 -0.71
CA ARG A 92 -9.59 -0.84 0.58
C ARG A 92 -9.34 -1.77 1.77
N ARG A 93 -9.89 -2.98 1.76
CA ARG A 93 -9.70 -3.96 2.84
C ARG A 93 -8.24 -4.36 2.99
N TRP A 94 -7.54 -4.55 1.88
CA TRP A 94 -6.12 -4.87 1.88
C TRP A 94 -5.28 -3.74 2.49
N GLN A 95 -5.47 -2.50 2.02
CA GLN A 95 -4.74 -1.35 2.55
C GLN A 95 -5.02 -1.11 4.02
N GLN A 96 -6.28 -1.25 4.43
CA GLN A 96 -6.67 -1.11 5.83
C GLN A 96 -6.03 -2.19 6.70
N HIS A 97 -6.06 -3.45 6.26
CA HIS A 97 -5.40 -4.55 6.97
C HIS A 97 -3.92 -4.29 7.22
N LEU A 98 -3.16 -3.92 6.19
CA LEU A 98 -1.73 -3.62 6.34
C LEU A 98 -1.48 -2.35 7.17
N SER A 99 -2.31 -1.31 7.00
CA SER A 99 -2.22 -0.08 7.80
C SER A 99 -2.44 -0.38 9.28
N ASP A 100 -3.47 -1.15 9.62
CA ASP A 100 -3.80 -1.50 10.99
C ASP A 100 -2.70 -2.36 11.63
N GLN A 101 -2.12 -3.31 10.89
CA GLN A 101 -0.95 -4.07 11.34
C GLN A 101 0.26 -3.15 11.58
N ALA A 102 0.58 -2.28 10.63
CA ALA A 102 1.70 -1.35 10.77
C ALA A 102 1.53 -0.43 11.99
N LYS A 103 0.32 0.13 12.17
CA LYS A 103 -0.02 0.94 13.34
C LYS A 103 0.07 0.15 14.63
N GLY A 104 -0.37 -1.11 14.65
CA GLY A 104 -0.24 -2.01 15.80
C GLY A 104 1.21 -2.20 16.24
N VAL A 105 2.11 -2.46 15.28
CA VAL A 105 3.56 -2.58 15.53
C VAL A 105 4.14 -1.26 16.03
N LEU A 106 3.80 -0.13 15.40
CA LEU A 106 4.28 1.20 15.81
C LEU A 106 3.78 1.58 17.21
N THR A 107 2.51 1.31 17.53
CA THR A 107 1.95 1.53 18.87
C THR A 107 2.69 0.69 19.91
N ALA A 108 2.89 -0.61 19.66
CA ALA A 108 3.63 -1.48 20.56
C ALA A 108 5.08 -1.02 20.74
N TYR A 109 5.74 -0.55 19.67
CA TYR A 109 7.08 -0.01 19.73
C TYR A 109 7.17 1.26 20.58
N VAL A 110 6.30 2.25 20.32
CA VAL A 110 6.26 3.51 21.07
C VAL A 110 6.02 3.26 22.56
N GLN A 111 5.07 2.37 22.89
CA GLN A 111 4.75 2.05 24.28
C GLN A 111 5.87 1.31 25.01
N ARG A 112 6.54 0.38 24.32
CA ARG A 112 7.55 -0.49 24.94
C ARG A 112 8.93 0.13 24.99
N TYR A 113 9.33 0.81 23.92
CA TYR A 113 10.71 1.22 23.72
C TYR A 113 10.93 2.70 23.94
N ARG A 114 10.04 3.63 23.52
CA ARG A 114 10.24 5.08 23.76
C ARG A 114 8.98 5.97 23.63
N PRO A 115 8.72 6.83 24.63
CA PRO A 115 7.88 8.04 24.47
C PRO A 115 8.57 9.19 23.69
N THR A 116 9.76 8.98 23.12
CA THR A 116 10.53 10.00 22.36
C THR A 116 10.49 9.81 20.84
N ALA A 117 9.56 9.02 20.32
CA ALA A 117 9.29 9.03 18.89
C ALA A 117 8.92 10.46 18.48
N THR A 118 9.65 11.03 17.54
CA THR A 118 9.32 12.34 16.94
C THR A 118 8.48 12.11 15.68
N PRO A 119 7.68 13.10 15.25
CA PRO A 119 7.02 13.06 13.95
C PRO A 119 8.00 12.78 12.80
N ASP A 120 9.21 13.32 12.87
CA ASP A 120 10.27 13.12 11.87
C ASP A 120 10.76 11.67 11.82
N ALA A 121 10.80 10.97 12.96
CA ALA A 121 11.16 9.55 13.02
C ALA A 121 10.04 8.64 12.49
N LEU A 122 8.79 9.10 12.47
CA LEU A 122 7.63 8.28 12.09
C LEU A 122 7.72 7.77 10.65
N SER A 123 8.17 8.61 9.72
CA SER A 123 8.35 8.19 8.32
C SER A 123 9.41 7.08 8.18
N SER A 124 10.54 7.21 8.90
CA SER A 124 11.57 6.18 8.94
C SER A 124 11.06 4.89 9.57
N MET A 125 10.32 4.99 10.67
CA MET A 125 9.75 3.81 11.34
C MET A 125 8.69 3.13 10.48
N ALA A 126 7.78 3.88 9.86
CA ALA A 126 6.76 3.35 8.96
C ALA A 126 7.42 2.60 7.80
N THR A 127 8.45 3.18 7.17
CA THR A 127 9.20 2.55 6.08
C THR A 127 9.81 1.20 6.49
N SER A 128 10.34 1.09 7.71
CA SER A 128 10.89 -0.16 8.24
C SER A 128 9.82 -1.19 8.65
N VAL A 129 8.62 -0.74 9.02
CA VAL A 129 7.52 -1.63 9.44
C VAL A 129 6.80 -2.26 8.25
N ILE A 130 6.62 -1.54 7.14
CA ILE A 130 5.90 -2.05 5.97
C ILE A 130 6.38 -3.44 5.49
N PRO A 131 7.68 -3.71 5.29
CA PRO A 131 8.14 -5.05 4.89
C PRO A 131 7.81 -6.14 5.94
N LEU A 132 7.82 -5.80 7.23
CA LEU A 132 7.53 -6.74 8.31
C LEU A 132 6.07 -7.21 8.35
N VAL A 133 5.14 -6.35 7.93
CA VAL A 133 3.70 -6.65 7.96
C VAL A 133 3.16 -7.17 6.62
N SER A 134 3.97 -7.12 5.56
CA SER A 134 3.54 -7.47 4.20
C SER A 134 4.13 -8.77 3.67
N ASP A 135 4.88 -9.52 4.49
CA ASP A 135 5.59 -10.76 4.12
C ASP A 135 6.42 -10.64 2.83
N GLY A 136 6.97 -9.45 2.55
CA GLY A 136 7.78 -9.17 1.37
C GLY A 136 7.03 -9.15 0.03
N LYS A 137 5.69 -9.20 0.02
CA LYS A 137 4.86 -9.28 -1.22
C LYS A 137 4.30 -7.94 -1.70
N ILE A 138 4.84 -6.84 -1.20
CA ILE A 138 4.34 -5.50 -1.49
C ILE A 138 5.09 -4.86 -2.67
N THR A 139 4.37 -4.17 -3.54
CA THR A 139 4.99 -3.37 -4.61
C THR A 139 5.52 -2.04 -4.06
N ARG A 140 6.33 -1.33 -4.84
CA ARG A 140 6.83 -0.01 -4.44
C ARG A 140 5.70 0.99 -4.26
N SER A 141 4.81 1.05 -5.25
CA SER A 141 3.65 1.94 -5.23
C SER A 141 2.80 1.72 -3.98
N GLU A 142 2.52 0.45 -3.66
CA GLU A 142 1.80 0.08 -2.44
C GLU A 142 2.57 0.49 -1.18
N ALA A 143 3.87 0.23 -1.11
CA ALA A 143 4.69 0.59 0.05
C ALA A 143 4.72 2.10 0.30
N ILE A 144 4.97 2.90 -0.75
CA ILE A 144 4.98 4.37 -0.68
C ILE A 144 3.62 4.91 -0.25
N GLY A 145 2.54 4.41 -0.83
CA GLY A 145 1.18 4.80 -0.46
C GLY A 145 0.82 4.41 0.97
N LEU A 146 1.24 3.23 1.44
CA LEU A 146 1.03 2.80 2.83
C LEU A 146 1.85 3.60 3.83
N VAL A 147 3.11 3.94 3.52
CA VAL A 147 3.93 4.81 4.38
C VAL A 147 3.23 6.17 4.52
N SER A 148 2.82 6.78 3.40
CA SER A 148 2.07 8.05 3.43
C SER A 148 0.79 7.95 4.27
N LEU A 149 -0.01 6.89 4.06
CA LEU A 149 -1.23 6.65 4.82
C LEU A 149 -0.97 6.47 6.32
N VAL A 150 0.03 5.66 6.70
CA VAL A 150 0.36 5.40 8.10
C VAL A 150 0.88 6.66 8.78
N VAL A 151 1.78 7.42 8.13
CA VAL A 151 2.31 8.67 8.67
C VAL A 151 1.19 9.71 8.88
N GLU A 152 0.26 9.83 7.93
CA GLU A 152 -0.85 10.79 8.03
C GLU A 152 -1.87 10.40 9.13
N THR A 153 -2.11 9.11 9.33
CA THR A 153 -3.24 8.63 10.16
C THR A 153 -2.82 7.99 11.48
N PHE A 154 -1.52 7.89 11.78
CA PHE A 154 -1.03 7.38 13.04
C PHE A 154 -1.03 8.48 14.11
N ASP A 155 -1.80 8.24 15.17
CA ASP A 155 -1.86 9.13 16.32
C ASP A 155 -0.74 8.79 17.32
N LEU A 156 0.38 9.47 17.13
CA LEU A 156 1.56 9.33 17.99
C LEU A 156 1.27 9.75 19.44
N GLU A 157 0.50 10.80 19.67
CA GLU A 157 0.19 11.29 21.02
C GLU A 157 -0.69 10.30 21.79
N SER A 158 -1.67 9.69 21.12
CA SER A 158 -2.49 8.64 21.72
C SER A 158 -1.67 7.39 22.01
N ALA A 159 -0.77 6.99 21.11
CA ALA A 159 0.14 5.86 21.33
C ALA A 159 1.05 6.08 22.56
N ILE A 160 1.64 7.28 22.71
CA ILE A 160 2.50 7.65 23.85
C ILE A 160 1.71 7.63 25.17
N ARG A 161 0.47 8.11 25.17
CA ARG A 161 -0.38 8.16 26.37
C ARG A 161 -0.96 6.81 26.78
N GLY A 162 -0.63 5.73 26.07
CA GLY A 162 -1.22 4.41 26.30
C GLY A 162 -2.69 4.32 25.85
N GLY A 163 -3.18 5.31 25.11
CA GLY A 163 -4.50 5.29 24.48
C GLY A 163 -4.47 4.36 23.28
N VAL A 164 -4.68 3.06 23.52
CA VAL A 164 -4.92 2.12 22.43
C VAL A 164 -6.39 2.24 22.06
N SER A 165 -6.69 2.51 20.78
CA SER A 165 -8.05 2.36 20.24
C SER A 165 -8.61 1.00 20.67
N ALA A 166 -9.88 0.94 21.10
CA ALA A 166 -10.50 -0.32 21.53
C ALA A 166 -10.39 -1.44 20.46
N GLU A 167 -10.30 -1.06 19.18
CA GLU A 167 -10.09 -1.97 18.05
C GLU A 167 -8.67 -2.54 17.99
N LEU A 168 -7.65 -1.74 18.35
CA LEU A 168 -6.26 -2.20 18.43
C LEU A 168 -5.98 -2.97 19.73
N ALA A 169 -6.64 -2.61 20.83
CA ALA A 169 -6.42 -3.21 22.16
C ALA A 169 -6.74 -4.71 22.20
N ALA A 170 -7.68 -5.16 21.36
CA ALA A 170 -8.00 -6.58 21.19
C ALA A 170 -6.94 -7.36 20.37
N VAL A 171 -6.09 -6.66 19.61
CA VAL A 171 -5.05 -7.20 18.71
C VAL A 171 -3.64 -6.85 19.21
N VAL A 172 -3.48 -6.16 20.35
CA VAL A 172 -2.19 -6.07 21.08
C VAL A 172 -1.90 -7.44 21.69
N ASP A 173 -1.61 -8.36 20.79
CA ASP A 173 -1.24 -9.75 20.97
C ASP A 173 0.29 -9.83 21.07
N ASN A 174 0.82 -10.96 21.51
CA ASN A 174 2.27 -11.21 21.54
C ASN A 174 2.93 -10.98 20.17
N ALA A 175 2.17 -11.12 19.08
CA ALA A 175 2.63 -10.91 17.71
C ALA A 175 3.16 -9.48 17.44
N PHE A 176 2.42 -8.43 17.83
CA PHE A 176 2.89 -7.05 17.61
C PHE A 176 4.02 -6.68 18.56
N ALA A 177 4.06 -7.24 19.76
CA ALA A 177 5.19 -7.05 20.68
C ALA A 177 6.49 -7.66 20.13
N ALA A 178 6.40 -8.82 19.46
CA ALA A 178 7.53 -9.44 18.78
C ALA A 178 7.99 -8.61 17.58
N LEU A 179 7.06 -8.19 16.71
CA LEU A 179 7.39 -7.33 15.57
C LEU A 179 7.94 -5.96 16.00
N ALA A 180 7.47 -5.39 17.11
CA ALA A 180 8.01 -4.16 17.68
C ALA A 180 9.45 -4.35 18.20
N GLN A 181 9.78 -5.52 18.72
CA GLN A 181 11.15 -5.86 19.08
C GLN A 181 12.03 -5.99 17.84
N THR A 182 11.55 -6.65 16.79
CA THR A 182 12.23 -6.71 15.48
C THR A 182 12.45 -5.30 14.91
N LEU A 183 11.45 -4.42 15.01
CA LEU A 183 11.58 -3.02 14.60
C LEU A 183 12.67 -2.29 15.40
N ALA A 184 12.74 -2.50 16.71
CA ALA A 184 13.79 -1.90 17.54
C ALA A 184 15.19 -2.32 17.08
N VAL A 185 15.37 -3.59 16.72
CA VAL A 185 16.63 -4.11 16.15
C VAL A 185 16.94 -3.41 14.82
N ILE A 186 15.99 -3.34 13.89
CA ILE A 186 16.18 -2.67 12.59
C ILE A 186 16.59 -1.21 12.77
N LEU A 187 15.89 -0.48 13.64
CA LEU A 187 16.18 0.94 13.87
C LEU A 187 17.56 1.14 14.52
N SER A 188 18.01 0.22 15.37
CA SER A 188 19.37 0.27 15.94
C SER A 188 20.47 0.01 14.90
N GLN A 189 20.14 -0.73 13.83
CA GLN A 189 21.08 -1.09 12.76
C GLN A 189 21.06 -0.12 11.58
N LYS A 190 20.24 0.93 11.62
CA LYS A 190 20.06 1.87 10.50
C LYS A 190 21.38 2.43 9.93
N PRO A 191 22.34 2.91 10.74
CA PRO A 191 23.62 3.39 10.21
C PRO A 191 24.38 2.34 9.39
N MET A 192 24.33 1.08 9.83
CA MET A 192 24.96 -0.03 9.12
C MET A 192 24.21 -0.37 7.84
N ALA A 193 22.88 -0.38 7.87
CA ALA A 193 22.07 -0.58 6.67
C ALA A 193 22.34 0.49 5.60
N GLU A 194 22.53 1.75 6.01
CA GLU A 194 22.90 2.86 5.12
C GLU A 194 24.29 2.64 4.50
N ALA A 195 25.31 2.32 5.31
CA ALA A 195 26.66 2.03 4.82
C ALA A 195 26.70 0.84 3.82
N VAL A 196 25.94 -0.22 4.10
CA VAL A 196 25.81 -1.36 3.17
C VAL A 196 25.10 -0.93 1.89
N GLY A 197 24.02 -0.18 2.00
CA GLY A 197 23.27 0.36 0.85
C GLY A 197 24.14 1.22 -0.07
N GLU A 198 24.95 2.11 0.50
CA GLU A 198 25.91 2.95 -0.23
C GLU A 198 26.98 2.10 -0.92
N THR A 199 27.54 1.12 -0.22
CA THR A 199 28.57 0.21 -0.76
C THR A 199 28.03 -0.58 -1.96
N VAL A 200 26.82 -1.15 -1.84
CA VAL A 200 26.17 -1.88 -2.93
C VAL A 200 25.89 -0.95 -4.10
N THR A 201 25.38 0.26 -3.82
CA THR A 201 25.10 1.26 -4.87
C THR A 201 26.34 1.61 -5.66
N ALA A 202 27.41 2.00 -4.97
CA ALA A 202 28.67 2.38 -5.61
C ALA A 202 29.25 1.22 -6.43
N TYR A 203 29.12 -0.03 -5.95
CA TYR A 203 29.52 -1.20 -6.69
C TYR A 203 28.68 -1.39 -7.97
N VAL A 204 27.35 -1.34 -7.86
CA VAL A 204 26.44 -1.53 -9.00
C VAL A 204 26.65 -0.43 -10.05
N GLU A 205 26.73 0.83 -9.64
CA GLU A 205 26.99 1.95 -10.56
C GLU A 205 28.30 1.79 -11.33
N LYS A 206 29.34 1.29 -10.66
CA LYS A 206 30.68 1.15 -11.25
C LYS A 206 30.83 -0.09 -12.13
N TYR A 207 30.22 -1.21 -11.76
CA TYR A 207 30.50 -2.52 -12.36
C TYR A 207 29.31 -3.17 -13.05
N ALA A 208 28.08 -2.79 -12.71
CA ALA A 208 26.86 -3.37 -13.27
C ALA A 208 25.70 -2.36 -13.36
N PRO A 209 25.87 -1.21 -14.05
CA PRO A 209 24.88 -0.11 -14.03
C PRO A 209 23.51 -0.49 -14.62
N GLY A 210 23.43 -1.58 -15.39
CA GLY A 210 22.18 -2.12 -15.93
C GLY A 210 21.50 -3.18 -15.05
N LEU A 211 21.98 -3.42 -13.83
CA LEU A 211 21.42 -4.43 -12.95
C LEU A 211 20.05 -3.98 -12.41
N VAL A 212 19.00 -4.69 -12.85
CA VAL A 212 17.60 -4.37 -12.50
C VAL A 212 17.21 -4.91 -11.13
N THR A 213 17.94 -5.87 -10.55
CA THR A 213 17.64 -6.39 -9.20
C THR A 213 18.93 -6.76 -8.49
N ILE A 214 19.08 -6.28 -7.26
CA ILE A 214 20.22 -6.51 -6.39
C ILE A 214 19.92 -7.75 -5.56
N GLY A 215 20.69 -8.81 -5.80
CA GLY A 215 20.56 -10.07 -5.06
C GLY A 215 21.06 -9.95 -3.61
N SER A 216 20.47 -10.77 -2.73
CA SER A 216 20.87 -10.89 -1.32
C SER A 216 22.35 -11.20 -1.13
N ASP A 217 22.97 -11.93 -2.06
CA ASP A 217 24.38 -12.33 -1.97
C ASP A 217 25.32 -11.13 -2.12
N LEU A 218 24.97 -10.18 -2.99
CA LEU A 218 25.72 -8.94 -3.15
C LEU A 218 25.60 -8.06 -1.90
N ILE A 219 24.41 -8.02 -1.30
CA ILE A 219 24.16 -7.30 -0.05
C ILE A 219 24.92 -7.96 1.10
N ALA A 220 24.92 -9.30 1.19
CA ALA A 220 25.68 -10.04 2.18
C ALA A 220 27.20 -9.84 2.04
N MET A 221 27.70 -9.76 0.80
CA MET A 221 29.10 -9.44 0.51
C MET A 221 29.44 -8.01 0.94
N ALA A 222 28.57 -7.04 0.64
CA ALA A 222 28.75 -5.65 1.08
C ALA A 222 28.68 -5.52 2.61
N LEU A 223 27.76 -6.23 3.26
CA LEU A 223 27.69 -6.31 4.72
C LEU A 223 28.98 -6.88 5.30
N SER A 224 29.51 -7.94 4.72
CA SER A 224 30.79 -8.51 5.15
C SER A 224 31.95 -7.52 5.00
N ALA A 225 31.97 -6.74 3.91
CA ALA A 225 32.99 -5.72 3.69
C ALA A 225 32.86 -4.55 4.68
N VAL A 226 31.64 -4.09 4.98
CA VAL A 226 31.38 -3.05 5.99
C VAL A 226 31.79 -3.54 7.38
N LEU A 227 31.47 -4.79 7.72
CA LEU A 227 31.87 -5.40 9.00
C LEU A 227 33.38 -5.65 9.10
N GLN A 228 34.10 -5.82 7.99
CA GLN A 228 35.57 -5.93 8.01
C GLN A 228 36.25 -4.57 8.19
N ASN A 229 35.57 -3.48 7.85
CA ASN A 229 36.07 -2.11 7.94
C ASN A 229 35.31 -1.30 9.02
N GLN A 230 34.87 -1.95 10.11
CA GLN A 230 34.07 -1.33 11.18
C GLN A 230 34.66 -0.01 11.72
N VAL A 231 35.99 0.10 11.75
CA VAL A 231 36.70 1.30 12.22
C VAL A 231 36.46 2.51 11.31
N ASP A 232 36.33 2.29 10.00
CA ASP A 232 36.08 3.37 9.03
C ASP A 232 34.62 3.86 9.08
N PHE A 233 33.71 3.05 9.63
CA PHE A 233 32.29 3.33 9.75
C PHE A 233 31.82 3.61 11.19
N ASP A 234 32.74 3.59 12.17
CA ASP A 234 32.46 3.82 13.60
C ASP A 234 31.37 2.89 14.18
N PHE A 235 31.43 1.60 13.84
CA PHE A 235 30.52 0.58 14.36
C PHE A 235 31.16 -0.22 15.50
N ASP A 236 30.46 -0.31 16.64
CA ASP A 236 30.84 -1.15 17.79
C ASP A 236 29.79 -2.26 18.00
N VAL A 237 29.59 -3.12 16.98
CA VAL A 237 28.51 -4.12 17.00
C VAL A 237 28.94 -5.46 16.40
N GLU A 238 28.89 -6.52 17.21
CA GLU A 238 28.80 -7.90 16.73
C GLU A 238 27.33 -8.21 16.37
N LEU A 239 27.02 -8.41 15.08
CA LEU A 239 25.68 -8.84 14.67
C LEU A 239 25.52 -10.36 14.81
N ALA A 240 24.46 -10.78 15.50
CA ALA A 240 23.99 -12.16 15.45
C ALA A 240 23.55 -12.55 14.03
N VAL A 241 23.59 -13.84 13.69
CA VAL A 241 23.22 -14.33 12.34
C VAL A 241 21.79 -13.95 11.94
N ILE A 242 20.85 -13.95 12.89
CA ILE A 242 19.45 -13.55 12.67
C ILE A 242 19.36 -12.06 12.31
N ASP A 243 20.17 -11.23 12.97
CA ASP A 243 20.22 -9.79 12.76
C ASP A 243 20.84 -9.44 11.40
N GLN A 244 21.84 -10.21 10.94
CA GLN A 244 22.42 -10.05 9.61
C GLN A 244 21.40 -10.35 8.51
N ALA A 245 20.63 -11.43 8.66
CA ALA A 245 19.58 -11.77 7.71
C ALA A 245 18.51 -10.67 7.64
N LEU A 246 18.12 -10.14 8.79
CA LEU A 246 17.18 -9.02 8.88
C LEU A 246 17.71 -7.75 8.20
N LEU A 247 18.98 -7.40 8.42
CA LEU A 247 19.63 -6.27 7.76
C LEU A 247 19.66 -6.46 6.24
N ILE A 248 20.04 -7.64 5.75
CA ILE A 248 20.05 -7.96 4.32
C ILE A 248 18.66 -7.80 3.71
N GLU A 249 17.61 -8.27 4.39
CA GLU A 249 16.23 -8.13 3.95
C GLU A 249 15.80 -6.65 3.88
N GLN A 250 16.12 -5.86 4.90
CA GLN A 250 15.81 -4.43 4.94
C GLN A 250 16.53 -3.66 3.83
N VAL A 251 17.83 -3.90 3.64
CA VAL A 251 18.61 -3.26 2.58
C VAL A 251 18.11 -3.71 1.20
N SER A 252 17.78 -4.98 1.04
CA SER A 252 17.19 -5.51 -0.20
C SER A 252 15.89 -4.80 -0.53
N PHE A 253 14.99 -4.64 0.45
CA PHE A 253 13.75 -3.91 0.27
C PHE A 253 14.00 -2.45 -0.14
N GLN A 254 14.89 -1.74 0.55
CA GLN A 254 15.20 -0.35 0.22
C GLN A 254 15.81 -0.20 -1.19
N LEU A 255 16.73 -1.08 -1.57
CA LEU A 255 17.43 -1.00 -2.85
C LEU A 255 16.58 -1.48 -4.03
N ASN A 256 15.80 -2.54 -3.85
CA ASN A 256 15.03 -3.14 -4.94
C ASN A 256 13.62 -2.56 -5.07
N ILE A 257 12.98 -2.25 -3.95
CA ILE A 257 11.60 -1.76 -3.98
C ILE A 257 11.58 -0.24 -3.99
N LEU A 258 12.34 0.45 -3.13
CA LEU A 258 12.24 1.91 -3.05
C LEU A 258 13.07 2.65 -4.13
N ARG A 259 14.20 2.09 -4.58
CA ARG A 259 15.13 2.75 -5.53
C ARG A 259 14.94 2.45 -7.02
N GLN A 260 14.48 1.27 -7.44
CA GLN A 260 14.41 0.84 -8.86
C GLN A 260 13.25 1.44 -9.68
N SER A 261 12.96 2.73 -9.50
CA SER A 261 12.01 3.44 -10.37
C SER A 261 12.44 3.38 -11.84
N PRO A 262 11.52 3.20 -12.81
CA PRO A 262 11.76 3.75 -14.14
C PRO A 262 12.00 5.26 -14.01
N SER A 263 12.95 5.78 -14.77
CA SER A 263 13.22 7.23 -14.82
C SER A 263 11.92 7.98 -15.12
N PRO A 264 11.60 9.06 -14.38
CA PRO A 264 10.41 9.84 -14.65
C PRO A 264 10.46 10.37 -16.09
N THR A 265 9.58 9.90 -16.95
CA THR A 265 9.39 10.44 -18.32
C THR A 265 8.79 11.85 -18.30
N LYS A 266 8.23 12.27 -17.14
CA LYS A 266 7.89 13.64 -16.73
C LYS A 266 8.49 13.90 -15.34
N ALA A 267 8.93 15.14 -15.04
CA ALA A 267 9.41 15.47 -13.69
C ALA A 267 8.35 15.07 -12.63
N ALA A 268 8.76 14.40 -11.55
CA ALA A 268 7.85 13.85 -10.54
C ALA A 268 6.83 14.88 -10.00
N GLU A 269 7.25 16.15 -9.92
CA GLU A 269 6.40 17.29 -9.54
C GLU A 269 5.25 17.53 -10.53
N ALA A 270 5.48 17.37 -11.84
CA ALA A 270 4.45 17.51 -12.86
C ALA A 270 3.38 16.40 -12.76
N ILE A 271 3.81 15.17 -12.44
CA ILE A 271 2.90 14.04 -12.21
C ILE A 271 2.09 14.27 -10.94
N ALA A 272 2.75 14.68 -9.85
CA ALA A 272 2.10 15.02 -8.59
C ALA A 272 1.03 16.12 -8.79
N ASN A 273 1.36 17.17 -9.54
CA ASN A 273 0.42 18.25 -9.88
C ASN A 273 -0.75 17.75 -10.74
N GLN A 274 -0.49 16.89 -11.74
CA GLN A 274 -1.52 16.29 -12.59
C GLN A 274 -2.49 15.44 -11.77
N VAL A 275 -1.98 14.56 -10.91
CA VAL A 275 -2.78 13.70 -10.03
C VAL A 275 -3.58 14.55 -9.04
N SER A 276 -2.94 15.53 -8.39
CA SER A 276 -3.61 16.43 -7.44
C SER A 276 -4.75 17.20 -8.11
N THR A 277 -4.51 17.73 -9.31
CA THR A 277 -5.53 18.43 -10.11
C THR A 277 -6.69 17.50 -10.47
N ALA A 278 -6.40 16.26 -10.89
CA ALA A 278 -7.42 15.28 -11.23
C ALA A 278 -8.27 14.86 -10.03
N VAL A 279 -7.65 14.64 -8.87
CA VAL A 279 -8.34 14.34 -7.61
C VAL A 279 -9.21 15.51 -7.16
N GLU A 280 -8.67 16.72 -7.19
CA GLU A 280 -9.36 17.92 -6.73
C GLU A 280 -10.59 18.22 -7.60
N HIS A 281 -10.42 18.17 -8.93
CA HIS A 281 -11.52 18.35 -9.87
C HIS A 281 -12.57 17.24 -9.75
N TYR A 282 -12.15 16.00 -9.51
CA TYR A 282 -13.08 14.90 -9.25
C TYR A 282 -13.93 15.13 -8.00
N ARG A 283 -13.35 15.68 -6.93
CA ARG A 283 -14.05 15.98 -5.68
C ARG A 283 -15.00 17.16 -5.81
N GLN A 284 -14.57 18.25 -6.44
CA GLN A 284 -15.39 19.46 -6.64
C GLN A 284 -16.65 19.18 -7.46
N ASN A 285 -16.58 18.20 -8.38
CA ASN A 285 -17.70 17.80 -9.23
C ASN A 285 -18.54 16.64 -8.64
N ARG A 286 -18.36 16.28 -7.37
CA ARG A 286 -19.10 15.19 -6.71
C ARG A 286 -20.50 15.67 -6.30
N GLU A 287 -21.36 15.91 -7.28
CA GLU A 287 -22.80 16.04 -7.05
C GLU A 287 -23.40 14.65 -6.79
N GLY A 288 -23.77 14.37 -5.53
CA GLY A 288 -24.62 13.24 -5.18
C GLY A 288 -23.88 11.93 -4.82
N SER A 289 -24.21 11.40 -3.65
CA SER A 289 -23.92 10.02 -3.24
C SER A 289 -24.61 9.05 -4.20
N VAL A 290 -23.89 8.52 -5.19
CA VAL A 290 -24.38 7.40 -6.00
C VAL A 290 -24.26 6.13 -5.18
N ASP A 291 -25.41 5.59 -4.74
CA ASP A 291 -25.47 4.29 -4.09
C ASP A 291 -25.17 3.18 -5.09
N VAL A 292 -23.92 2.71 -5.10
CA VAL A 292 -23.43 1.63 -5.98
C VAL A 292 -23.99 0.25 -5.56
N THR A 293 -24.84 0.18 -4.54
CA THR A 293 -25.59 -1.03 -4.16
C THR A 293 -27.02 -1.07 -4.70
N ALA A 294 -27.52 0.04 -5.24
CA ALA A 294 -28.78 0.04 -5.97
C ALA A 294 -28.57 -0.67 -7.32
N GLY A 295 -29.23 -1.82 -7.50
CA GLY A 295 -29.22 -2.52 -8.78
C GLY A 295 -29.61 -1.57 -9.92
N LEU A 296 -28.86 -1.62 -11.01
CA LEU A 296 -29.17 -0.89 -12.24
C LEU A 296 -30.62 -1.21 -12.65
N VAL A 297 -31.50 -0.23 -12.54
CA VAL A 297 -32.81 -0.27 -13.19
C VAL A 297 -32.55 0.12 -14.63
N THR A 298 -32.65 -0.83 -15.55
CA THR A 298 -32.71 -0.52 -16.99
C THR A 298 -34.09 0.04 -17.33
N ASP A 299 -34.14 0.95 -18.31
CA ASP A 299 -35.37 1.61 -18.81
C ASP A 299 -36.42 0.64 -19.37
N ASP A 300 -36.09 -0.66 -19.43
CA ASP A 300 -36.98 -1.75 -19.85
C ASP A 300 -37.82 -2.32 -18.69
N GLY A 301 -37.68 -1.77 -17.48
CA GLY A 301 -38.42 -2.20 -16.28
C GLY A 301 -37.95 -3.54 -15.68
N LEU A 302 -36.82 -4.08 -16.13
CA LEU A 302 -36.28 -5.35 -15.65
C LEU A 302 -35.22 -5.13 -14.56
N SER A 303 -35.63 -5.32 -13.31
CA SER A 303 -34.71 -5.31 -12.15
C SER A 303 -33.95 -6.64 -12.02
N ILE A 304 -32.63 -6.63 -12.23
CA ILE A 304 -31.78 -7.79 -11.94
C ILE A 304 -31.42 -7.78 -10.44
N SER A 305 -32.27 -8.39 -9.63
CA SER A 305 -31.95 -8.65 -8.22
C SER A 305 -31.05 -9.90 -8.11
N SER A 306 -29.94 -9.78 -7.38
CA SER A 306 -29.16 -10.96 -6.96
C SER A 306 -29.92 -11.71 -5.86
N PRO A 307 -29.87 -13.06 -5.81
CA PRO A 307 -30.74 -13.87 -4.94
C PRO A 307 -30.39 -13.81 -3.43
N PHE A 308 -29.50 -12.92 -3.00
CA PHE A 308 -29.08 -12.81 -1.60
C PHE A 308 -29.76 -11.69 -0.79
N THR A 309 -30.78 -11.00 -1.35
CA THR A 309 -31.59 -10.01 -0.63
C THR A 309 -33.05 -10.41 -0.47
N SER A 310 -33.36 -11.71 -0.47
CA SER A 310 -34.70 -12.19 -0.11
C SER A 310 -34.94 -12.00 1.40
N THR A 311 -35.36 -10.81 1.80
CA THR A 311 -36.14 -10.62 3.03
C THR A 311 -37.57 -11.02 2.72
N ARG A 312 -37.80 -12.33 2.53
CA ARG A 312 -39.15 -12.89 2.58
C ARG A 312 -39.65 -12.71 4.01
N ARG A 313 -40.45 -11.66 4.24
CA ARG A 313 -41.16 -11.44 5.50
C ARG A 313 -41.96 -12.71 5.83
N LEU A 314 -41.53 -13.41 6.87
CA LEU A 314 -42.28 -14.49 7.50
C LEU A 314 -43.36 -13.84 8.38
N SER A 315 -44.42 -13.32 7.76
CA SER A 315 -45.62 -12.84 8.44
C SER A 315 -46.79 -12.83 7.45
N ASP A 316 -47.24 -14.02 7.07
CA ASP A 316 -48.61 -14.23 6.63
C ASP A 316 -49.17 -15.40 7.44
N ARG A 317 -49.80 -15.07 8.57
CA ARG A 317 -50.67 -15.98 9.29
C ARG A 317 -52.10 -15.65 8.82
N PRO A 318 -52.88 -16.62 8.34
CA PRO A 318 -54.22 -16.35 7.79
C PRO A 318 -55.19 -15.93 8.91
N PRO A 319 -56.25 -15.17 8.59
CA PRO A 319 -57.19 -14.65 9.57
C PRO A 319 -57.97 -15.79 10.20
N SER A 320 -57.95 -15.87 11.52
CA SER A 320 -58.88 -16.70 12.29
C SER A 320 -60.06 -15.82 12.64
N ASP A 321 -61.18 -16.05 11.94
CA ASP A 321 -62.49 -15.61 12.36
C ASP A 321 -62.82 -16.21 13.73
N PHE A 322 -63.15 -15.38 14.71
CA PHE A 322 -64.19 -15.70 15.69
C PHE A 322 -64.93 -14.42 16.09
N PRO A 323 -66.27 -14.44 16.14
CA PRO A 323 -67.09 -13.28 16.46
C PRO A 323 -67.19 -13.07 17.98
N ALA A 324 -67.56 -11.86 18.38
CA ALA A 324 -67.85 -11.50 19.76
C ALA A 324 -69.34 -11.68 20.11
N LEU A 325 -69.57 -11.96 21.41
CA LEU A 325 -70.81 -11.88 22.22
C LEU A 325 -71.72 -13.12 22.09
N GLU A 326 -72.06 -13.86 23.16
CA GLU A 326 -72.53 -13.50 24.51
C GLU A 326 -71.83 -14.24 25.67
#